data_AF-A0AAW2NIZ8-F1
#
_entry.id   AF-A0AAW2NIZ8-F1
#
_cell.length_a   1.000
_cell.length_b   1.000
_cell.length_c   1.000
_cell.angle_alpha   90.00
_cell.angle_beta   90.00
_cell.angle_gamma   90.00
#
_symmetry.space_group_name_H-M   'P 1'
#
loop_
_entity.id
_entity.type
_entity.pdbx_description
1 polymer ?
#
loop_
_entity_poly.entity_id
_entity_poly.type
_entity_poly.pdbx_seq_one_letter_code
_entity_poly.pdbx_strand_id
1 'polypeptide(L)'
;MVNFQSLEIFSCLLLLLFHFSFHSCDYSLPEQYFVNCGSASSPIVYGRRTFTGDVNSEKIVLSSGGNTPVEDPGSSADELYRSARVFRKPSSYELDIDHDGTYVVRFHFFPFPALGNLSDARFNVEASGFRVLSNFSIHGGSSFPLILEEILLRIPPGKFKIKFVPSEKNSFAFVNAMEVFAAPSEFIPDSAVLATRGVDSYNGLLSSPLRVIHRINVGGPNIMPNIDTLLRYWIPDDIYLFNKNAAKNSSTYSGKINYQSPGATEFVAPPPVYNTAKEMNIVDNSTHMFNISWCFDVKKGAKHLVRVHFCDIISRTTNEFLTFDLFIDGMFGQKIYPYGAVSRPAAPFYDDFVVDSDNSGFLNITVGPRSDSRNPTAFLNGVEIMELITDLGSSPGGSDSPKRRLLIIIGSVVGGLILVLVLLIVVFCGLKKRKSKPVEAFDRPLAHLYGGSTYSRTTDKTVTSSPAADLTLA
;
A
#
# COMPACT_ATOMS: atom_id res chain seq x y z
N MET A 1 -18.20 6.51 53.76
CA MET A 1 -17.00 6.20 52.96
C MET A 1 -17.39 5.13 51.97
N VAL A 2 -17.75 5.56 50.75
CA VAL A 2 -18.15 4.64 49.68
C VAL A 2 -16.88 3.99 49.14
N ASN A 3 -16.98 2.68 48.91
CA ASN A 3 -15.86 1.76 48.78
C ASN A 3 -15.07 2.02 47.48
N PHE A 4 -14.01 2.82 47.54
CA PHE A 4 -13.18 3.20 46.38
C PHE A 4 -12.65 1.98 45.60
N GLN A 5 -12.40 0.86 46.29
CA GLN A 5 -11.96 -0.39 45.67
C GLN A 5 -13.00 -1.03 44.74
N SER A 6 -14.31 -0.89 45.01
CA SER A 6 -15.32 -1.49 44.14
C SER A 6 -15.46 -0.74 42.81
N LEU A 7 -15.13 0.57 42.81
CA LEU A 7 -15.21 1.40 41.61
C LEU A 7 -14.04 1.11 40.64
N GLU A 8 -12.83 0.87 41.17
CA GLU A 8 -11.66 0.52 40.37
C GLU A 8 -11.78 -0.87 39.75
N ILE A 9 -12.29 -1.85 40.48
CA ILE A 9 -12.52 -3.21 39.96
C ILE A 9 -13.57 -3.18 38.84
N PHE A 10 -14.65 -2.40 39.02
CA PHE A 10 -15.67 -2.22 37.98
C PHE A 10 -15.11 -1.50 36.75
N SER A 11 -14.24 -0.50 36.91
CA SER A 11 -13.57 0.18 35.80
C SER A 11 -12.60 -0.72 35.05
N CYS A 12 -11.84 -1.57 35.76
CA CYS A 12 -10.96 -2.56 35.14
C CYS A 12 -11.78 -3.64 34.40
N LEU A 13 -12.91 -4.07 34.96
CA LEU A 13 -13.81 -5.01 34.30
C LEU A 13 -14.47 -4.40 33.06
N LEU A 14 -14.83 -3.11 33.09
CA LEU A 14 -15.35 -2.39 31.92
C LEU A 14 -14.26 -2.23 30.85
N LEU A 15 -13.03 -1.92 31.23
CA LEU A 15 -11.88 -1.85 30.31
C LEU A 15 -11.57 -3.23 29.70
N LEU A 16 -11.66 -4.31 30.47
CA LEU A 16 -11.57 -5.70 30.01
C LEU A 16 -12.74 -6.05 29.07
N LEU A 17 -13.97 -5.66 29.39
CA LEU A 17 -15.15 -5.89 28.54
C LEU A 17 -15.09 -5.06 27.24
N PHE A 18 -14.50 -3.86 27.27
CA PHE A 18 -14.17 -3.08 26.07
C PHE A 18 -13.04 -3.72 25.25
N HIS A 19 -12.06 -4.37 25.88
CA HIS A 19 -11.03 -5.16 25.19
C HIS A 19 -11.57 -6.50 24.65
N PHE A 20 -12.60 -7.09 25.27
CA PHE A 20 -13.26 -8.30 24.79
C PHE A 20 -14.40 -8.04 23.81
N SER A 21 -14.71 -6.77 23.55
CA SER A 21 -15.56 -6.37 22.42
C SER A 21 -14.74 -6.33 21.13
N PHE A 22 -14.00 -7.40 20.84
CA PHE A 22 -13.63 -7.67 19.46
C PHE A 22 -14.92 -8.06 18.76
N HIS A 23 -15.59 -7.07 18.18
CA HIS A 23 -16.51 -7.33 17.10
C HIS A 23 -15.67 -8.08 16.05
N SER A 24 -15.84 -9.40 15.97
CA SER A 24 -15.65 -10.10 14.72
C SER A 24 -16.67 -9.47 13.77
N CYS A 25 -16.26 -8.41 13.09
CA CYS A 25 -16.98 -7.92 11.93
C CYS A 25 -16.90 -9.08 10.94
N ASP A 26 -17.98 -9.85 10.87
CA ASP A 26 -18.09 -10.92 9.90
C ASP A 26 -18.11 -10.23 8.53
N TYR A 27 -16.94 -10.21 7.87
CA TYR A 27 -16.80 -9.55 6.60
C TYR A 27 -17.63 -10.34 5.58
N SER A 28 -18.64 -9.70 5.01
CA SER A 28 -19.30 -10.17 3.81
C SER A 28 -18.74 -9.40 2.62
N LEU A 29 -18.39 -10.11 1.55
CA LEU A 29 -17.98 -9.48 0.29
C LEU A 29 -19.03 -8.43 -0.14
N PRO A 30 -18.67 -7.14 -0.20
CA PRO A 30 -19.62 -6.12 -0.62
C PRO A 30 -19.89 -6.28 -2.11
N GLU A 31 -21.14 -6.58 -2.50
CA GLU A 31 -21.56 -6.61 -3.91
C GLU A 31 -21.79 -5.19 -4.46
N GLN A 32 -20.91 -4.25 -4.12
CA GLN A 32 -20.97 -2.86 -4.56
C GLN A 32 -19.99 -2.66 -5.72
N TYR A 33 -20.44 -1.97 -6.77
CA TYR A 33 -19.63 -1.58 -7.93
C TYR A 33 -18.98 -2.73 -8.74
N PHE A 34 -19.77 -3.77 -9.03
CA PHE A 34 -19.48 -4.71 -10.12
C PHE A 34 -20.08 -4.16 -11.42
N VAL A 35 -19.21 -3.68 -12.29
CA VAL A 35 -19.58 -2.85 -13.46
C VAL A 35 -19.39 -3.65 -14.74
N ASN A 36 -20.45 -3.82 -15.52
CA ASN A 36 -20.36 -4.30 -16.90
C ASN A 36 -20.22 -3.08 -17.82
N CYS A 37 -19.00 -2.82 -18.29
CA CYS A 37 -18.66 -1.59 -18.98
C CYS A 37 -19.12 -1.63 -20.45
N GLY A 38 -19.74 -0.56 -20.91
CA GLY A 38 -20.31 -0.43 -22.25
C GLY A 38 -21.70 -1.05 -22.42
N SER A 39 -22.24 -1.72 -21.40
CA SER A 39 -23.52 -2.40 -21.48
C SER A 39 -24.69 -1.54 -21.01
N ALA A 40 -25.80 -1.59 -21.75
CA ALA A 40 -27.12 -1.11 -21.33
C ALA A 40 -28.06 -2.24 -20.87
N SER A 41 -27.57 -3.48 -20.85
CA SER A 41 -28.36 -4.66 -20.52
C SER A 41 -28.81 -4.68 -19.06
N SER A 42 -29.80 -5.52 -18.77
CA SER A 42 -30.10 -5.92 -17.39
C SER A 42 -28.85 -6.48 -16.71
N PRO A 43 -28.78 -6.43 -15.36
CA PRO A 43 -27.67 -7.03 -14.62
C PRO A 43 -27.44 -8.48 -15.01
N ILE A 44 -26.18 -8.88 -15.15
CA ILE A 44 -25.78 -10.24 -15.52
C ILE A 44 -25.12 -10.93 -14.34
N VAL A 45 -25.34 -12.25 -14.23
CA VAL A 45 -24.71 -13.07 -13.19
C VAL A 45 -23.49 -13.76 -13.77
N TYR A 46 -22.31 -13.49 -13.20
CA TYR A 46 -21.05 -14.09 -13.59
C TYR A 46 -20.37 -14.78 -12.40
N GLY A 47 -20.55 -16.11 -12.32
CA GLY A 47 -20.19 -16.90 -11.15
C GLY A 47 -21.12 -16.58 -9.98
N ARG A 48 -20.59 -15.98 -8.92
CA ARG A 48 -21.35 -15.52 -7.74
C ARG A 48 -21.54 -14.00 -7.69
N ARG A 49 -21.20 -13.29 -8.78
CA ARG A 49 -21.24 -11.82 -8.85
C ARG A 49 -22.36 -11.36 -9.77
N THR A 50 -22.99 -10.25 -9.42
CA THR A 50 -23.96 -9.58 -10.30
C THR A 50 -23.36 -8.28 -10.83
N PHE A 51 -23.09 -8.21 -12.13
CA PHE A 51 -22.54 -7.03 -12.79
C PHE A 51 -23.67 -6.19 -13.38
N THR A 52 -23.60 -4.87 -13.16
CA THR A 52 -24.60 -3.90 -13.66
C THR A 52 -23.99 -3.06 -14.80
N GLY A 53 -24.76 -2.85 -15.86
CA GLY A 53 -24.36 -2.00 -17.00
C GLY A 53 -24.13 -0.55 -16.59
N ASP A 54 -23.12 0.10 -17.18
CA ASP A 54 -22.74 1.49 -16.86
C ASP A 54 -23.41 2.56 -17.75
N VAL A 55 -24.10 2.19 -18.84
CA VAL A 55 -24.74 3.16 -19.75
C VAL A 55 -25.87 3.96 -19.08
N ASN A 56 -26.56 3.37 -18.09
CA ASN A 56 -27.70 3.98 -17.38
C ASN A 56 -27.61 3.78 -15.86
N SER A 57 -26.40 3.68 -15.33
CA SER A 57 -26.22 3.43 -13.89
C SER A 57 -26.48 4.69 -13.07
N GLU A 58 -27.33 4.59 -12.05
CA GLU A 58 -27.50 5.65 -11.05
C GLU A 58 -26.34 5.68 -10.03
N LYS A 59 -25.64 4.55 -9.87
CA LYS A 59 -24.59 4.38 -8.88
C LYS A 59 -23.21 4.85 -9.37
N ILE A 60 -23.04 4.99 -10.68
CA ILE A 60 -21.74 5.24 -11.31
C ILE A 60 -21.90 6.38 -12.30
N VAL A 61 -21.08 7.42 -12.14
CA VAL A 61 -21.11 8.60 -13.01
C VAL A 61 -19.92 8.56 -13.97
N LEU A 62 -20.17 8.65 -15.28
CA LEU A 62 -19.12 8.84 -16.28
C LEU A 62 -18.94 10.30 -16.64
N SER A 63 -17.72 10.68 -17.01
CA SER A 63 -17.43 12.01 -17.57
C SER A 63 -18.21 12.26 -18.87
N SER A 64 -18.63 13.51 -19.08
CA SER A 64 -19.36 13.92 -20.28
C SER A 64 -18.48 13.87 -21.54
N GLY A 65 -18.77 12.94 -22.44
CA GLY A 65 -18.07 12.79 -23.72
C GLY A 65 -16.67 12.15 -23.59
N GLY A 66 -16.00 11.97 -24.74
CA GLY A 66 -14.68 11.33 -24.80
C GLY A 66 -14.67 9.82 -24.64
N ASN A 67 -15.85 9.24 -24.37
CA ASN A 67 -16.09 7.82 -24.20
C ASN A 67 -17.30 7.34 -25.02
N THR A 68 -17.30 6.07 -25.40
CA THR A 68 -18.37 5.42 -26.16
C THR A 68 -18.55 3.97 -25.72
N PRO A 69 -19.79 3.46 -25.57
CA PRO A 69 -20.02 2.03 -25.41
C PRO A 69 -19.75 1.31 -26.73
N VAL A 70 -19.21 0.11 -26.66
CA VAL A 70 -19.04 -0.79 -27.80
C VAL A 70 -19.49 -2.18 -27.38
N GLU A 71 -20.34 -2.81 -28.20
CA GLU A 71 -20.85 -4.16 -27.97
C GLU A 71 -20.52 -5.06 -29.18
N ASP A 72 -20.29 -6.33 -28.90
CA ASP A 72 -20.12 -7.41 -29.88
C ASP A 72 -20.99 -8.61 -29.47
N PRO A 73 -22.31 -8.53 -29.67
CA PRO A 73 -23.24 -9.57 -29.26
C PRO A 73 -23.02 -10.90 -29.99
N GLY A 74 -22.32 -10.88 -31.13
CA GLY A 74 -21.96 -12.07 -31.90
C GLY A 74 -20.71 -12.80 -31.40
N SER A 75 -20.01 -12.25 -30.41
CA SER A 75 -18.82 -12.85 -29.82
C SER A 75 -19.14 -14.16 -29.08
N SER A 76 -18.26 -15.15 -29.21
CA SER A 76 -18.33 -16.42 -28.46
C SER A 76 -17.88 -16.29 -27.01
N ALA A 77 -17.42 -15.11 -26.58
CA ALA A 77 -17.01 -14.85 -25.21
C ALA A 77 -18.19 -14.92 -24.23
N ASP A 78 -17.87 -15.03 -22.93
CA ASP A 78 -18.84 -14.85 -21.84
C ASP A 78 -19.55 -13.50 -21.98
N GLU A 79 -20.82 -13.46 -21.59
CA GLU A 79 -21.68 -12.27 -21.74
C GLU A 79 -21.06 -10.99 -21.14
N LEU A 80 -20.33 -11.12 -20.02
CA LEU A 80 -19.60 -10.03 -19.36
C LEU A 80 -18.52 -9.38 -20.24
N TYR A 81 -18.00 -10.11 -21.23
CA TYR A 81 -16.90 -9.65 -22.09
C TYR A 81 -17.35 -9.32 -23.52
N ARG A 82 -18.66 -9.29 -23.78
CA ARG A 82 -19.25 -8.89 -25.06
C ARG A 82 -19.44 -7.38 -25.20
N SER A 83 -19.10 -6.62 -24.15
CA SER A 83 -19.14 -5.16 -24.18
C SER A 83 -17.87 -4.58 -23.59
N ALA A 84 -17.58 -3.34 -23.97
CA ALA A 84 -16.57 -2.51 -23.34
C ALA A 84 -16.94 -1.03 -23.42
N ARG A 85 -16.43 -0.26 -22.47
CA ARG A 85 -16.37 1.20 -22.56
C ARG A 85 -15.04 1.58 -23.21
N VAL A 86 -15.09 2.35 -24.29
CA VAL A 86 -13.90 2.85 -25.00
C VAL A 86 -13.71 4.34 -24.74
N PHE A 87 -12.49 4.77 -24.47
CA PHE A 87 -12.10 6.16 -24.21
C PHE A 87 -11.11 6.63 -25.27
N ARG A 88 -11.47 7.67 -26.02
CA ARG A 88 -10.58 8.31 -27.01
C ARG A 88 -10.03 9.66 -26.54
N LYS A 89 -10.48 10.11 -25.37
CA LYS A 89 -9.97 11.27 -24.65
C LYS A 89 -9.88 10.94 -23.16
N PRO A 90 -9.03 11.62 -22.39
CA PRO A 90 -8.99 11.47 -20.94
C PRO A 90 -10.39 11.63 -20.34
N SER A 91 -10.87 10.56 -19.71
CA SER A 91 -12.25 10.42 -19.22
C SER A 91 -12.23 9.62 -17.92
N SER A 92 -13.27 9.71 -17.11
CA SER A 92 -13.30 9.03 -15.80
C SER A 92 -14.64 8.45 -15.44
N TYR A 93 -14.59 7.36 -14.68
CA TYR A 93 -15.67 6.93 -13.80
C TYR A 93 -15.53 7.64 -12.45
N GLU A 94 -16.66 7.93 -11.84
CA GLU A 94 -16.78 8.44 -10.47
C GLU A 94 -17.73 7.53 -9.69
N LEU A 95 -17.27 7.05 -8.54
CA LEU A 95 -17.99 6.16 -7.62
C LEU A 95 -18.12 6.86 -6.26
N ASP A 96 -19.21 6.59 -5.56
CA ASP A 96 -19.46 7.07 -4.20
C ASP A 96 -18.93 6.06 -3.16
N ILE A 97 -17.97 6.48 -2.35
CA ILE A 97 -17.34 5.63 -1.34
C ILE A 97 -17.87 6.01 0.03
N ASP A 98 -18.47 5.04 0.72
CA ASP A 98 -19.18 5.28 1.97
C ASP A 98 -18.25 5.29 3.20
N HIS A 99 -17.14 4.56 3.14
CA HIS A 99 -16.23 4.36 4.28
C HIS A 99 -14.76 4.42 3.86
N ASP A 100 -13.91 4.85 4.80
CA ASP A 100 -12.46 4.81 4.61
C ASP A 100 -11.96 3.36 4.75
N GLY A 101 -11.08 2.94 3.85
CA GLY A 101 -10.54 1.58 3.92
C GLY A 101 -9.65 1.21 2.75
N THR A 102 -9.12 -0.01 2.80
CA THR A 102 -8.43 -0.63 1.67
C THR A 102 -9.47 -1.25 0.75
N TYR A 103 -9.43 -0.90 -0.53
CA TYR A 103 -10.33 -1.44 -1.54
C TYR A 103 -9.56 -2.31 -2.52
N VAL A 104 -10.21 -3.37 -2.97
CA VAL A 104 -9.79 -4.16 -4.14
C VAL A 104 -10.43 -3.53 -5.37
N VAL A 105 -9.60 -3.13 -6.32
CA VAL A 105 -10.00 -2.60 -7.62
C VAL A 105 -9.48 -3.53 -8.70
N ARG A 106 -10.40 -4.12 -9.47
CA ARG A 106 -10.07 -5.00 -10.59
C ARG A 106 -10.53 -4.42 -11.91
N PHE A 107 -9.68 -4.56 -12.92
CA PHE A 107 -9.98 -4.21 -14.30
C PHE A 107 -9.93 -5.45 -15.18
N HIS A 108 -10.99 -5.68 -15.94
CA HIS A 108 -11.07 -6.77 -16.90
C HIS A 108 -10.91 -6.19 -18.30
N PHE A 109 -9.89 -6.66 -19.00
CA PHE A 109 -9.64 -6.33 -20.40
C PHE A 109 -9.73 -7.59 -21.25
N PHE A 110 -10.72 -7.64 -22.12
CA PHE A 110 -10.96 -8.70 -23.07
C PHE A 110 -11.08 -8.07 -24.46
N PRO A 111 -10.05 -8.23 -25.32
CA PRO A 111 -10.07 -7.65 -26.65
C PRO A 111 -11.04 -8.40 -27.56
N PHE A 112 -11.82 -7.66 -28.35
CA PHE A 112 -12.71 -8.21 -29.40
C PHE A 112 -12.69 -7.33 -30.66
N PRO A 113 -13.05 -7.87 -31.84
CA PRO A 113 -12.84 -7.20 -33.13
C PRO A 113 -13.45 -5.80 -33.25
N ALA A 114 -14.64 -5.58 -32.67
CA ALA A 114 -15.33 -4.29 -32.75
C ALA A 114 -14.66 -3.13 -31.97
N LEU A 115 -13.64 -3.41 -31.13
CA LEU A 115 -12.82 -2.36 -30.48
C LEU A 115 -11.95 -1.60 -31.48
N GLY A 116 -11.66 -2.19 -32.64
CA GLY A 116 -10.73 -1.66 -33.63
C GLY A 116 -9.33 -2.25 -33.48
N ASN A 117 -8.32 -1.51 -33.95
CA ASN A 117 -6.94 -1.99 -33.98
C ASN A 117 -6.32 -1.99 -32.56
N LEU A 118 -6.06 -3.18 -32.01
CA LEU A 118 -5.52 -3.33 -30.66
C LEU A 118 -4.12 -2.74 -30.46
N SER A 119 -3.34 -2.53 -31.53
CA SER A 119 -2.06 -1.82 -31.40
C SER A 119 -2.22 -0.37 -30.95
N ASP A 120 -3.40 0.20 -31.18
CA ASP A 120 -3.75 1.56 -30.78
C ASP A 120 -4.33 1.61 -29.35
N ALA A 121 -4.58 0.46 -28.73
CA ALA A 121 -5.03 0.35 -27.34
C ALA A 121 -3.85 0.57 -26.37
N ARG A 122 -3.37 1.82 -26.30
CA ARG A 122 -2.23 2.24 -25.47
C ARG A 122 -2.68 3.35 -24.53
N PHE A 123 -2.67 3.10 -23.23
CA PHE A 123 -3.26 4.01 -22.26
C PHE A 123 -2.70 3.86 -20.84
N ASN A 124 -3.04 4.82 -19.99
CA ASN A 124 -2.81 4.78 -18.56
C ASN A 124 -4.16 4.71 -17.83
N VAL A 125 -4.15 4.15 -16.63
CA VAL A 125 -5.27 4.24 -15.67
C VAL A 125 -4.76 4.94 -14.43
N GLU A 126 -5.46 6.00 -14.04
CA GLU A 126 -5.13 6.83 -12.89
C GLU A 126 -6.21 6.72 -11.81
N ALA A 127 -5.81 6.48 -10.56
CA ALA A 127 -6.70 6.39 -9.41
C ALA A 127 -5.94 6.87 -8.16
N SER A 128 -6.63 7.57 -7.25
CA SER A 128 -6.05 8.10 -6.00
C SER A 128 -4.73 8.87 -6.16
N GLY A 129 -4.53 9.56 -7.29
CA GLY A 129 -3.31 10.32 -7.57
C GLY A 129 -2.13 9.51 -8.14
N PHE A 130 -2.31 8.22 -8.42
CA PHE A 130 -1.29 7.33 -8.98
C PHE A 130 -1.66 6.85 -10.38
N ARG A 131 -0.65 6.55 -11.21
CA ARG A 131 -0.84 5.75 -12.44
C ARG A 131 -0.83 4.28 -12.07
N VAL A 132 -1.99 3.75 -11.69
CA VAL A 132 -2.14 2.34 -11.30
C VAL A 132 -1.85 1.37 -12.45
N LEU A 133 -2.09 1.81 -13.69
CA LEU A 133 -1.58 1.17 -14.91
C LEU A 133 -0.90 2.24 -15.76
N SER A 134 0.33 1.96 -16.22
CA SER A 134 1.19 2.92 -16.92
C SER A 134 1.66 2.33 -18.25
N ASN A 135 1.45 3.06 -19.35
CA ASN A 135 1.68 2.64 -20.73
C ASN A 135 1.17 1.21 -21.01
N PHE A 136 -0.03 0.91 -20.51
CA PHE A 136 -0.68 -0.38 -20.68
C PHE A 136 -1.00 -0.62 -22.16
N SER A 137 -0.70 -1.82 -22.64
CA SER A 137 -1.00 -2.27 -23.99
C SER A 137 -1.24 -3.76 -24.00
N ILE A 138 -2.12 -4.22 -24.89
CA ILE A 138 -2.44 -5.63 -25.04
C ILE A 138 -1.62 -6.20 -26.18
N HIS A 139 -0.70 -7.11 -25.87
CA HIS A 139 0.08 -7.82 -26.87
C HIS A 139 -0.67 -9.09 -27.30
N GLY A 140 -0.98 -9.20 -28.59
CA GLY A 140 -1.63 -10.39 -29.14
C GLY A 140 -0.67 -11.58 -29.06
N GLY A 141 -1.01 -12.59 -28.25
CA GLY A 141 -0.16 -13.77 -28.09
C GLY A 141 -0.64 -14.82 -27.08
N SER A 142 -1.65 -14.55 -26.25
CA SER A 142 -2.16 -15.51 -25.27
C SER A 142 -3.33 -16.34 -25.81
N SER A 143 -3.35 -17.63 -25.44
CA SER A 143 -4.47 -18.56 -25.66
C SER A 143 -5.74 -18.20 -24.86
N PHE A 144 -5.62 -17.24 -23.93
CA PHE A 144 -6.71 -16.66 -23.15
C PHE A 144 -6.73 -15.15 -23.37
N PRO A 145 -7.82 -14.55 -23.90
CA PRO A 145 -7.85 -13.13 -24.20
C PRO A 145 -8.05 -12.24 -22.96
N LEU A 146 -8.48 -12.81 -21.83
CA LEU A 146 -8.79 -12.06 -20.62
C LEU A 146 -7.52 -11.67 -19.87
N ILE A 147 -7.30 -10.36 -19.71
CA ILE A 147 -6.30 -9.78 -18.82
C ILE A 147 -7.02 -9.19 -17.62
N LEU A 148 -6.64 -9.62 -16.42
CA LEU A 148 -7.19 -9.15 -15.16
C LEU A 148 -6.10 -8.42 -14.39
N GLU A 149 -6.29 -7.13 -14.14
CA GLU A 149 -5.39 -6.32 -13.32
C GLU A 149 -6.05 -6.09 -11.95
N GLU A 150 -5.38 -6.47 -10.86
CA GLU A 150 -5.87 -6.30 -9.49
C GLU A 150 -4.97 -5.34 -8.71
N ILE A 151 -5.57 -4.28 -8.16
CA ILE A 151 -4.89 -3.26 -7.36
C ILE A 151 -5.59 -3.10 -6.02
N LEU A 152 -4.81 -3.08 -4.94
CA LEU A 152 -5.26 -2.70 -3.61
C LEU A 152 -4.82 -1.27 -3.34
N LEU A 153 -5.74 -0.42 -2.91
CA LEU A 153 -5.44 0.96 -2.57
C LEU A 153 -6.35 1.46 -1.46
N ARG A 154 -5.82 2.38 -0.66
CA ARG A 154 -6.64 3.08 0.33
C ARG A 154 -7.51 4.13 -0.34
N ILE A 155 -8.80 4.12 -0.05
CA ILE A 155 -9.77 5.06 -0.61
C ILE A 155 -10.52 5.73 0.55
N PRO A 156 -10.43 7.07 0.69
CA PRO A 156 -11.21 7.80 1.67
C PRO A 156 -12.68 7.91 1.23
N PRO A 157 -13.61 8.17 2.16
CA PRO A 157 -15.01 8.37 1.83
C PRO A 157 -15.21 9.59 0.92
N GLY A 158 -16.21 9.52 0.05
CA GLY A 158 -16.55 10.54 -0.93
C GLY A 158 -16.37 10.08 -2.38
N LYS A 159 -16.06 11.02 -3.28
CA LYS A 159 -15.98 10.74 -4.72
C LYS A 159 -14.64 10.09 -5.08
N PHE A 160 -14.67 8.80 -5.44
CA PHE A 160 -13.52 8.10 -5.98
C PHE A 160 -13.53 8.14 -7.50
N LYS A 161 -12.43 8.60 -8.10
CA LYS A 161 -12.30 8.74 -9.56
C LYS A 161 -11.31 7.74 -10.12
N ILE A 162 -11.74 7.02 -11.15
CA ILE A 162 -10.89 6.16 -11.98
C ILE A 162 -10.83 6.79 -13.37
N LYS A 163 -9.65 7.25 -13.76
CA LYS A 163 -9.44 8.01 -15.00
C LYS A 163 -8.66 7.17 -16.01
N PHE A 164 -9.23 7.02 -17.21
CA PHE A 164 -8.60 6.36 -18.34
C PHE A 164 -8.01 7.41 -19.27
N VAL A 165 -6.71 7.30 -19.58
CA VAL A 165 -5.94 8.31 -20.30
C VAL A 165 -5.23 7.66 -21.49
N PRO A 166 -5.76 7.80 -22.72
CA PRO A 166 -5.06 7.36 -23.92
C PRO A 166 -3.69 8.04 -24.04
N SER A 167 -2.64 7.28 -24.38
CA SER A 167 -1.25 7.76 -24.37
C SER A 167 -0.93 8.73 -25.50
N GLU A 168 -1.60 8.58 -26.64
CA GLU A 168 -1.37 9.31 -27.89
C GLU A 168 -2.69 9.75 -28.55
N LYS A 169 -2.63 10.70 -29.50
CA LYS A 169 -3.82 11.29 -30.15
C LYS A 169 -4.73 10.28 -30.85
N ASN A 170 -4.15 9.23 -31.43
CA ASN A 170 -4.89 8.18 -32.16
C ASN A 170 -5.09 6.91 -31.32
N SER A 171 -4.54 6.87 -30.10
CA SER A 171 -4.71 5.75 -29.18
C SER A 171 -6.08 5.79 -28.50
N PHE A 172 -6.47 4.67 -27.92
CA PHE A 172 -7.65 4.58 -27.07
C PHE A 172 -7.37 3.75 -25.82
N ALA A 173 -8.19 3.97 -24.80
CA ALA A 173 -8.31 3.07 -23.66
C ALA A 173 -9.62 2.30 -23.76
N PHE A 174 -9.69 1.13 -23.14
CA PHE A 174 -10.96 0.43 -22.99
C PHE A 174 -10.98 -0.40 -21.71
N VAL A 175 -12.17 -0.77 -21.25
CA VAL A 175 -12.38 -1.70 -20.14
C VAL A 175 -13.69 -2.44 -20.34
N ASN A 176 -13.72 -3.75 -20.08
CA ASN A 176 -14.91 -4.59 -20.23
C ASN A 176 -15.69 -4.70 -18.93
N ALA A 177 -14.99 -4.83 -17.80
CA ALA A 177 -15.62 -4.86 -16.50
C ALA A 177 -14.72 -4.26 -15.41
N MET A 178 -15.34 -3.78 -14.34
CA MET A 178 -14.64 -3.32 -13.13
C MET A 178 -15.27 -3.93 -11.89
N GLU A 179 -14.44 -4.22 -10.89
CA GLU A 179 -14.88 -4.57 -9.53
C GLU A 179 -14.24 -3.58 -8.56
N VAL A 180 -15.04 -2.94 -7.70
CA VAL A 180 -14.53 -1.98 -6.70
C VAL A 180 -15.22 -2.25 -5.37
N PHE A 181 -14.58 -3.01 -4.48
CA PHE A 181 -15.17 -3.39 -3.20
C PHE A 181 -14.16 -3.28 -2.05
N ALA A 182 -14.67 -3.02 -0.86
CA ALA A 182 -13.83 -2.91 0.33
C ALA A 182 -13.23 -4.27 0.68
N ALA A 183 -11.93 -4.31 0.99
CA ALA A 183 -11.29 -5.47 1.58
C ALA A 183 -11.66 -5.59 3.06
N PRO A 184 -11.46 -6.77 3.68
CA PRO A 184 -11.58 -6.91 5.13
C PRO A 184 -10.74 -5.88 5.89
N SER A 185 -11.18 -5.53 7.09
CA SER A 185 -10.40 -4.68 8.01
C SER A 185 -9.03 -5.32 8.26
N GLU A 186 -7.97 -4.51 8.29
CA GLU A 186 -6.59 -4.96 8.55
C GLU A 186 -6.07 -6.01 7.54
N PHE A 187 -6.68 -6.14 6.35
CA PHE A 187 -6.29 -7.11 5.33
C PHE A 187 -4.83 -6.98 4.86
N ILE A 188 -4.33 -5.74 4.78
CA ILE A 188 -2.93 -5.40 4.55
C ILE A 188 -2.51 -4.45 5.68
N PRO A 189 -1.45 -4.77 6.47
CA PRO A 189 -0.96 -3.88 7.51
C PRO A 189 -0.26 -2.65 6.89
N ASP A 190 -0.23 -1.52 7.59
CA ASP A 190 0.51 -0.32 7.11
C ASP A 190 2.01 -0.40 7.37
N SER A 191 2.46 -1.41 8.11
CA SER A 191 3.86 -1.69 8.40
C SER A 191 4.19 -3.16 8.18
N ALA A 192 5.40 -3.45 7.70
CA ALA A 192 5.90 -4.81 7.47
C ALA A 192 7.41 -4.86 7.70
N VAL A 193 7.97 -6.07 7.79
CA VAL A 193 9.43 -6.25 7.90
C VAL A 193 10.07 -5.88 6.57
N LEU A 194 11.12 -5.07 6.61
CA LEU A 194 11.95 -4.77 5.45
C LEU A 194 12.98 -5.90 5.28
N ALA A 195 12.75 -6.78 4.30
CA ALA A 195 13.59 -7.94 4.02
C ALA A 195 14.83 -7.53 3.20
N THR A 196 15.77 -6.86 3.85
CA THR A 196 17.10 -6.52 3.30
C THR A 196 18.19 -7.13 4.17
N ARG A 197 19.46 -6.71 4.03
CA ARG A 197 20.54 -7.12 4.95
C ARG A 197 20.32 -6.47 6.33
N GLY A 198 19.53 -7.11 7.18
CA GLY A 198 19.18 -6.62 8.51
C GLY A 198 17.69 -6.84 8.81
N VAL A 199 17.30 -6.59 10.06
CA VAL A 199 15.88 -6.56 10.45
C VAL A 199 15.51 -5.11 10.68
N ASP A 200 14.81 -4.52 9.70
CA ASP A 200 14.25 -3.17 9.78
C ASP A 200 12.74 -3.23 9.55
N SER A 201 12.03 -2.15 9.87
CA SER A 201 10.60 -1.99 9.60
C SER A 201 10.38 -1.03 8.44
N TYR A 202 9.48 -1.40 7.53
CA TYR A 202 8.91 -0.48 6.54
C TYR A 202 7.57 0.04 7.05
N ASN A 203 7.36 1.35 7.02
CA ASN A 203 6.12 2.01 7.48
C ASN A 203 5.49 2.80 6.32
N GLY A 204 4.16 2.92 6.34
CA GLY A 204 3.41 3.64 5.31
C GLY A 204 3.18 2.83 4.05
N LEU A 205 3.06 1.51 4.16
CA LEU A 205 2.80 0.61 3.03
C LEU A 205 1.52 0.99 2.27
N LEU A 206 0.46 1.39 2.98
CA LEU A 206 -0.83 1.76 2.41
C LEU A 206 -0.84 3.18 1.82
N SER A 207 0.27 3.91 1.89
CA SER A 207 0.43 5.21 1.20
C SER A 207 0.56 5.06 -0.32
N SER A 208 0.91 3.85 -0.79
CA SER A 208 1.08 3.52 -2.20
C SER A 208 0.09 2.41 -2.60
N PRO A 209 -0.48 2.45 -3.82
CA PRO A 209 -1.25 1.32 -4.33
C PRO A 209 -0.38 0.08 -4.50
N LEU A 210 -0.96 -1.09 -4.26
CA LEU A 210 -0.33 -2.40 -4.41
C LEU A 210 -0.95 -3.12 -5.60
N ARG A 211 -0.17 -3.32 -6.69
CA ARG A 211 -0.63 -4.13 -7.82
C ARG A 211 -0.22 -5.58 -7.61
N VAL A 212 -1.18 -6.50 -7.62
CA VAL A 212 -0.88 -7.94 -7.52
C VAL A 212 -0.22 -8.41 -8.81
N ILE A 213 0.99 -8.97 -8.71
CA ILE A 213 1.75 -9.49 -9.85
C ILE A 213 1.84 -11.02 -9.85
N HIS A 214 1.88 -11.64 -8.66
CA HIS A 214 1.85 -13.10 -8.51
C HIS A 214 0.93 -13.49 -7.36
N ARG A 215 0.18 -14.58 -7.57
CA ARG A 215 -0.69 -15.20 -6.56
C ARG A 215 -0.70 -16.71 -6.75
N ILE A 216 0.00 -17.39 -5.86
CA ILE A 216 0.51 -18.74 -6.09
C ILE A 216 -0.05 -19.70 -5.06
N ASN A 217 -0.71 -20.76 -5.55
CA ASN A 217 -1.14 -21.90 -4.75
C ASN A 217 -0.05 -22.99 -4.81
N VAL A 218 0.75 -23.10 -3.75
CA VAL A 218 1.96 -23.93 -3.77
C VAL A 218 1.60 -25.40 -3.55
N GLY A 219 2.00 -26.26 -4.48
CA GLY A 219 1.68 -27.68 -4.48
C GLY A 219 0.22 -28.01 -4.82
N GLY A 220 -0.58 -27.00 -5.18
CA GLY A 220 -2.00 -27.14 -5.49
C GLY A 220 -2.36 -26.74 -6.94
N PRO A 221 -3.59 -27.05 -7.37
CA PRO A 221 -4.09 -26.66 -8.69
C PRO A 221 -4.51 -25.17 -8.73
N ASN A 222 -4.96 -24.71 -9.90
CA ASN A 222 -5.57 -23.38 -10.00
C ASN A 222 -6.78 -23.26 -9.06
N ILE A 223 -6.93 -22.12 -8.39
CA ILE A 223 -8.12 -21.77 -7.59
C ILE A 223 -8.89 -20.70 -8.35
N MET A 224 -10.14 -21.02 -8.70
CA MET A 224 -11.02 -20.11 -9.44
C MET A 224 -11.66 -19.06 -8.51
N PRO A 225 -12.00 -17.86 -9.02
CA PRO A 225 -12.67 -16.81 -8.25
C PRO A 225 -13.95 -17.25 -7.53
N ASN A 226 -14.72 -18.19 -8.08
CA ASN A 226 -15.96 -18.67 -7.46
C ASN A 226 -15.74 -19.57 -6.22
N ILE A 227 -14.50 -19.99 -5.98
CA ILE A 227 -14.08 -20.81 -4.83
C ILE A 227 -13.36 -19.95 -3.78
N ASP A 228 -12.70 -18.87 -4.19
CA ASP A 228 -12.03 -17.95 -3.28
C ASP A 228 -13.00 -16.96 -2.62
N THR A 229 -12.74 -16.65 -1.35
CA THR A 229 -13.56 -15.76 -0.49
C THR A 229 -13.53 -14.29 -0.94
N LEU A 230 -12.44 -13.86 -1.59
CA LEU A 230 -12.29 -12.50 -2.16
C LEU A 230 -12.28 -12.53 -3.70
N LEU A 231 -12.75 -13.61 -4.32
CA LEU A 231 -12.84 -13.78 -5.77
C LEU A 231 -11.51 -13.68 -6.51
N ARG A 232 -10.41 -14.05 -5.86
CA ARG A 232 -9.07 -14.07 -6.43
C ARG A 232 -8.82 -15.35 -7.22
N TYR A 233 -7.96 -15.24 -8.21
CA TYR A 233 -7.45 -16.36 -8.98
C TYR A 233 -6.05 -16.74 -8.49
N TRP A 234 -5.82 -18.02 -8.18
CA TRP A 234 -4.51 -18.53 -7.77
C TRP A 234 -3.99 -19.54 -8.80
N ILE A 235 -2.70 -19.50 -9.09
CA ILE A 235 -2.04 -20.41 -10.05
C ILE A 235 -1.05 -21.37 -9.37
N PRO A 236 -0.80 -22.56 -9.94
CA PRO A 236 0.22 -23.48 -9.46
C PRO A 236 1.63 -22.89 -9.48
N ASP A 237 2.50 -23.39 -8.62
CA ASP A 237 3.86 -22.88 -8.43
C ASP A 237 4.92 -23.52 -9.34
N ASP A 238 4.61 -24.64 -10.02
CA ASP A 238 5.58 -25.50 -10.70
C ASP A 238 6.44 -24.80 -11.77
N ILE A 239 5.93 -23.72 -12.39
CA ILE A 239 6.66 -22.95 -13.40
C ILE A 239 7.72 -22.03 -12.80
N TYR A 240 7.60 -21.71 -11.51
CA TYR A 240 8.50 -20.82 -10.78
C TYR A 240 9.61 -21.58 -10.05
N LEU A 241 9.52 -22.91 -9.94
CA LEU A 241 10.54 -23.72 -9.29
C LEU A 241 11.87 -23.66 -10.04
N PHE A 242 12.93 -23.24 -9.33
CA PHE A 242 14.29 -23.24 -9.85
C PHE A 242 14.80 -24.67 -10.12
N ASN A 243 14.54 -25.60 -9.19
CA ASN A 243 14.88 -27.01 -9.34
C ASN A 243 13.69 -27.89 -8.95
N LYS A 244 12.99 -28.44 -9.95
CA LYS A 244 11.81 -29.29 -9.74
C LYS A 244 12.11 -30.57 -8.95
N ASN A 245 13.34 -31.09 -9.01
CA ASN A 245 13.70 -32.34 -8.33
C ASN A 245 13.86 -32.16 -6.81
N ALA A 246 14.08 -30.92 -6.34
CA ALA A 246 14.22 -30.60 -4.92
C ALA A 246 12.88 -30.62 -4.16
N ALA A 247 11.75 -30.67 -4.87
CA ALA A 247 10.45 -30.45 -4.26
C ALA A 247 9.43 -31.47 -4.73
N LYS A 248 8.52 -31.85 -3.85
CA LYS A 248 7.37 -32.72 -4.15
C LYS A 248 6.10 -32.11 -3.56
N ASN A 249 4.96 -32.37 -4.18
CA ASN A 249 3.69 -31.96 -3.61
C ASN A 249 3.42 -32.77 -2.35
N SER A 250 2.93 -32.12 -1.31
CA SER A 250 2.43 -32.81 -0.13
C SER A 250 1.20 -33.65 -0.49
N SER A 251 0.83 -34.57 0.39
CA SER A 251 -0.53 -35.11 0.35
C SER A 251 -1.51 -33.98 0.63
N THR A 252 -2.61 -33.91 -0.12
CA THR A 252 -3.66 -32.92 0.13
C THR A 252 -4.30 -33.18 1.49
N TYR A 253 -4.35 -32.16 2.33
CA TYR A 253 -5.00 -32.24 3.62
C TYR A 253 -6.53 -32.31 3.44
N SER A 254 -7.16 -33.33 4.03
CA SER A 254 -8.59 -33.57 3.95
C SER A 254 -9.38 -33.08 5.17
N GLY A 255 -8.67 -32.63 6.22
CA GLY A 255 -9.29 -32.08 7.43
C GLY A 255 -9.77 -30.65 7.24
N LYS A 256 -10.38 -30.10 8.30
CA LYS A 256 -10.79 -28.70 8.34
C LYS A 256 -9.60 -27.82 8.75
N ILE A 257 -9.32 -26.78 7.97
CA ILE A 257 -8.33 -25.76 8.33
C ILE A 257 -8.82 -24.98 9.57
N ASN A 258 -7.92 -24.83 10.54
CA ASN A 258 -8.20 -24.19 11.82
C ASN A 258 -7.90 -22.69 11.77
N TYR A 259 -8.72 -21.94 11.03
CA TYR A 259 -8.67 -20.48 11.06
C TYR A 259 -9.01 -19.95 12.46
N GLN A 260 -8.07 -19.25 13.06
CA GLN A 260 -8.24 -18.66 14.39
C GLN A 260 -7.23 -17.52 14.58
N SER A 261 -7.58 -16.55 15.42
CA SER A 261 -6.64 -15.52 15.85
C SER A 261 -5.54 -16.12 16.75
N PRO A 262 -4.27 -15.71 16.62
CA PRO A 262 -3.74 -14.62 15.79
C PRO A 262 -3.29 -15.04 14.36
N GLY A 263 -3.73 -16.21 13.88
CA GLY A 263 -3.40 -16.73 12.55
C GLY A 263 -4.18 -16.07 11.42
N ALA A 264 -4.04 -16.65 10.23
CA ALA A 264 -4.76 -16.20 9.04
C ALA A 264 -6.27 -16.41 9.19
N THR A 265 -7.04 -15.66 8.41
CA THR A 265 -8.48 -15.87 8.22
C THR A 265 -8.75 -16.47 6.84
N GLU A 266 -9.98 -16.93 6.60
CA GLU A 266 -10.38 -17.43 5.28
C GLU A 266 -10.37 -16.35 4.19
N PHE A 267 -10.40 -15.06 4.57
CA PHE A 267 -10.27 -13.94 3.66
C PHE A 267 -8.81 -13.69 3.27
N VAL A 268 -7.85 -13.96 4.17
CA VAL A 268 -6.41 -13.88 3.86
C VAL A 268 -6.06 -14.85 2.74
N ALA A 269 -6.47 -16.10 2.84
CA ALA A 269 -6.43 -17.07 1.73
C ALA A 269 -7.45 -18.19 1.99
N PRO A 270 -8.02 -18.81 0.95
CA PRO A 270 -9.08 -19.79 1.12
C PRO A 270 -8.50 -21.17 1.50
N PRO A 271 -9.32 -22.08 2.06
CA PRO A 271 -8.86 -23.42 2.45
C PRO A 271 -8.05 -24.18 1.40
N PRO A 272 -8.37 -24.12 0.09
CA PRO A 272 -7.58 -24.80 -0.93
C PRO A 272 -6.11 -24.36 -1.04
N VAL A 273 -5.74 -23.17 -0.56
CA VAL A 273 -4.32 -22.75 -0.44
C VAL A 273 -3.64 -23.49 0.70
N TYR A 274 -4.27 -23.54 1.87
CA TYR A 274 -3.69 -24.15 3.07
C TYR A 274 -3.83 -25.67 3.15
N ASN A 275 -4.67 -26.28 2.29
CA ASN A 275 -4.82 -27.72 2.17
C ASN A 275 -3.71 -28.36 1.32
N THR A 276 -2.93 -27.56 0.60
CA THR A 276 -1.82 -28.01 -0.22
C THR A 276 -0.53 -27.35 0.22
N ALA A 277 0.57 -28.04 -0.01
CA ALA A 277 1.90 -27.50 0.15
C ALA A 277 2.84 -28.18 -0.84
N LYS A 278 3.98 -27.55 -1.08
CA LYS A 278 5.13 -28.22 -1.66
C LYS A 278 6.20 -28.34 -0.60
N GLU A 279 6.70 -29.56 -0.42
CA GLU A 279 7.69 -29.91 0.60
C GLU A 279 8.94 -30.49 -0.04
N MET A 280 9.99 -30.67 0.76
CA MET A 280 11.26 -31.19 0.27
C MET A 280 11.12 -32.61 -0.26
N ASN A 281 11.70 -32.89 -1.43
CA ASN A 281 11.74 -34.23 -2.00
C ASN A 281 12.87 -35.07 -1.39
N ILE A 282 12.74 -35.41 -0.12
CA ILE A 282 13.71 -36.23 0.60
C ILE A 282 13.46 -37.69 0.24
N VAL A 283 14.45 -38.32 -0.39
CA VAL A 283 14.49 -39.77 -0.63
C VAL A 283 15.25 -40.41 0.52
N ASP A 284 14.71 -41.48 1.10
CA ASP A 284 15.33 -42.23 2.21
C ASP A 284 16.81 -42.53 1.91
N ASN A 285 17.70 -42.32 2.88
CA ASN A 285 19.18 -42.36 2.79
C ASN A 285 19.91 -41.19 2.10
N SER A 286 19.23 -40.12 1.66
CA SER A 286 19.95 -38.92 1.20
C SER A 286 20.38 -38.03 2.38
N THR A 287 21.70 -37.86 2.56
CA THR A 287 22.29 -36.93 3.55
C THR A 287 22.38 -35.49 3.02
N HIS A 288 21.76 -35.20 1.87
CA HIS A 288 21.87 -33.91 1.21
C HIS A 288 20.81 -32.96 1.76
N MET A 289 21.22 -32.02 2.62
CA MET A 289 20.44 -30.82 2.90
C MET A 289 20.48 -29.94 1.65
N PHE A 290 19.33 -29.77 1.01
CA PHE A 290 19.14 -28.87 -0.11
C PHE A 290 17.98 -27.93 0.20
N ASN A 291 17.81 -26.89 -0.60
CA ASN A 291 16.70 -25.95 -0.44
C ASN A 291 15.73 -26.09 -1.60
N ILE A 292 14.48 -25.68 -1.38
CA ILE A 292 13.51 -25.42 -2.45
C ILE A 292 13.55 -23.93 -2.73
N SER A 293 13.65 -23.55 -4.00
CA SER A 293 13.64 -22.15 -4.41
C SER A 293 12.63 -21.91 -5.52
N TRP A 294 11.83 -20.86 -5.36
CA TRP A 294 10.96 -20.29 -6.38
C TRP A 294 11.55 -18.97 -6.86
N CYS A 295 11.52 -18.75 -8.17
CA CYS A 295 12.03 -17.58 -8.86
C CYS A 295 10.87 -16.91 -9.60
N PHE A 296 10.52 -15.69 -9.19
CA PHE A 296 9.38 -14.94 -9.72
C PHE A 296 9.86 -13.75 -10.55
N ASP A 297 9.33 -13.58 -11.76
CA ASP A 297 9.58 -12.37 -12.56
C ASP A 297 9.00 -11.14 -11.86
N VAL A 298 9.83 -10.14 -11.59
CA VAL A 298 9.41 -8.89 -10.94
C VAL A 298 9.97 -7.68 -11.67
N LYS A 299 9.36 -6.51 -11.43
CA LYS A 299 9.84 -5.28 -12.04
C LYS A 299 11.15 -4.82 -11.39
N LYS A 300 12.15 -4.56 -12.22
CA LYS A 300 13.45 -4.05 -11.79
C LYS A 300 13.31 -2.71 -11.07
N GLY A 301 13.97 -2.59 -9.92
CA GLY A 301 14.04 -1.34 -9.14
C GLY A 301 12.74 -0.95 -8.46
N ALA A 302 11.72 -1.81 -8.49
CA ALA A 302 10.49 -1.63 -7.74
C ALA A 302 10.59 -2.24 -6.34
N LYS A 303 9.78 -1.74 -5.42
CA LYS A 303 9.53 -2.37 -4.12
C LYS A 303 8.34 -3.31 -4.25
N HIS A 304 8.40 -4.43 -3.54
CA HIS A 304 7.33 -5.43 -3.54
C HIS A 304 6.92 -5.77 -2.12
N LEU A 305 5.62 -5.93 -1.89
CA LEU A 305 5.09 -6.65 -0.73
C LEU A 305 5.07 -8.13 -1.09
N VAL A 306 5.72 -8.96 -0.30
CA VAL A 306 5.72 -10.42 -0.40
C VAL A 306 4.99 -10.96 0.83
N ARG A 307 3.88 -11.64 0.60
CA ARG A 307 3.15 -12.38 1.62
C ARG A 307 3.38 -13.88 1.41
N VAL A 308 3.92 -14.55 2.41
CA VAL A 308 4.12 -16.01 2.39
C VAL A 308 3.11 -16.70 3.30
N HIS A 309 2.52 -17.78 2.82
CA HIS A 309 1.46 -18.51 3.52
C HIS A 309 1.96 -19.87 4.02
N PHE A 310 1.69 -20.14 5.29
CA PHE A 310 2.06 -21.38 5.95
C PHE A 310 0.88 -22.00 6.69
N CYS A 311 0.75 -23.32 6.59
CA CYS A 311 -0.16 -24.14 7.37
C CYS A 311 0.49 -25.52 7.50
N ASP A 312 0.83 -25.91 8.73
CA ASP A 312 1.46 -27.20 8.96
C ASP A 312 0.45 -28.34 8.82
N ILE A 313 0.44 -28.91 7.61
CA ILE A 313 -0.28 -30.11 7.20
C ILE A 313 0.68 -31.30 6.95
N ILE A 314 1.97 -31.10 7.22
CA ILE A 314 3.04 -32.06 6.95
C ILE A 314 3.35 -32.88 8.19
N SER A 315 3.40 -32.21 9.36
CA SER A 315 3.66 -32.87 10.64
C SER A 315 2.55 -33.88 10.96
N ARG A 316 2.93 -35.12 11.29
CA ARG A 316 1.96 -36.19 11.61
C ARG A 316 1.44 -36.07 13.04
N THR A 317 2.25 -35.47 13.92
CA THR A 317 1.95 -35.27 15.34
C THR A 317 2.37 -33.87 15.80
N THR A 318 1.72 -33.34 16.83
CA THR A 318 2.03 -32.01 17.40
C THR A 318 3.42 -31.91 18.04
N ASN A 319 4.10 -33.04 18.25
CA ASN A 319 5.38 -33.11 18.97
C ASN A 319 6.60 -33.17 18.03
N GLU A 320 6.39 -32.99 16.72
CA GLU A 320 7.46 -33.01 15.72
C GLU A 320 8.30 -31.73 15.73
N PHE A 321 7.84 -30.65 16.36
CA PHE A 321 8.56 -29.38 16.48
C PHE A 321 9.25 -28.95 15.17
N LEU A 322 8.53 -29.08 14.06
CA LEU A 322 9.04 -28.77 12.73
C LEU A 322 9.46 -27.29 12.66
N THR A 323 10.75 -27.07 12.42
CA THR A 323 11.32 -25.74 12.21
C THR A 323 12.19 -25.74 10.98
N PHE A 324 12.09 -24.70 10.17
CA PHE A 324 12.86 -24.56 8.95
C PHE A 324 13.20 -23.08 8.72
N ASP A 325 14.07 -22.80 7.76
CA ASP A 325 14.44 -21.43 7.41
C ASP A 325 13.74 -20.99 6.12
N LEU A 326 13.22 -19.76 6.14
CA LEU A 326 12.77 -19.00 4.99
C LEU A 326 13.87 -18.01 4.61
N PHE A 327 14.19 -17.92 3.33
CA PHE A 327 15.08 -16.91 2.77
C PHE A 327 14.38 -16.13 1.66
N ILE A 328 14.61 -14.83 1.62
CA ILE A 328 14.13 -13.92 0.57
C ILE A 328 15.35 -13.27 -0.08
N ASP A 329 15.49 -13.44 -1.39
CA ASP A 329 16.62 -13.01 -2.23
C ASP A 329 18.01 -13.41 -1.71
N GLY A 330 18.07 -14.44 -0.86
CA GLY A 330 19.30 -14.86 -0.17
C GLY A 330 19.90 -13.80 0.77
N MET A 331 19.26 -12.64 0.93
CA MET A 331 19.74 -11.54 1.77
C MET A 331 19.07 -11.53 3.14
N PHE A 332 17.80 -11.93 3.20
CA PHE A 332 17.01 -12.04 4.42
C PHE A 332 16.79 -13.51 4.77
N GLY A 333 16.83 -13.83 6.06
CA GLY A 333 16.60 -15.17 6.58
C GLY A 333 15.79 -15.12 7.87
N GLN A 334 14.73 -15.93 7.96
CA GLN A 334 13.88 -16.06 9.13
C GLN A 334 13.59 -17.52 9.44
N LYS A 335 13.71 -17.87 10.72
CA LYS A 335 13.26 -19.18 11.21
C LYS A 335 11.74 -19.23 11.24
N ILE A 336 11.15 -20.21 10.57
CA ILE A 336 9.73 -20.51 10.61
C ILE A 336 9.48 -21.64 11.60
N TYR A 337 8.54 -21.41 12.52
CA TYR A 337 8.09 -22.39 13.50
C TYR A 337 6.56 -22.38 13.57
N PRO A 338 5.85 -23.21 12.78
CA PRO A 338 4.40 -23.14 12.65
C PRO A 338 3.64 -23.25 13.98
N TYR A 339 4.02 -24.19 14.84
CA TYR A 339 3.37 -24.36 16.15
C TYR A 339 3.63 -23.19 17.11
N GLY A 340 4.74 -22.47 16.92
CA GLY A 340 5.05 -21.24 17.66
C GLY A 340 4.27 -20.03 17.15
N ALA A 341 3.94 -19.99 15.86
CA ALA A 341 3.10 -18.95 15.28
C ALA A 341 1.64 -19.13 15.71
N VAL A 342 1.10 -20.34 15.56
CA VAL A 342 -0.25 -20.70 16.01
C VAL A 342 -0.21 -22.10 16.62
N SER A 343 -0.47 -22.20 17.93
CA SER A 343 -0.34 -23.45 18.69
C SER A 343 -1.50 -24.43 18.48
N ARG A 344 -1.82 -24.72 17.21
CA ARG A 344 -2.78 -25.73 16.78
C ARG A 344 -2.34 -26.39 15.47
N PRO A 345 -2.65 -27.68 15.26
CA PRO A 345 -2.39 -28.33 13.98
C PRO A 345 -3.26 -27.72 12.86
N ALA A 346 -2.78 -27.75 11.61
CA ALA A 346 -3.50 -27.22 10.45
C ALA A 346 -4.06 -25.80 10.66
N ALA A 347 -3.36 -24.99 11.46
CA ALA A 347 -3.69 -23.60 11.73
C ALA A 347 -2.83 -22.71 10.81
N PRO A 348 -3.46 -21.93 9.93
CA PRO A 348 -2.74 -21.15 8.95
C PRO A 348 -2.24 -19.83 9.55
N PHE A 349 -1.13 -19.34 9.03
CA PHE A 349 -0.58 -18.01 9.27
C PHE A 349 0.13 -17.50 8.03
N TYR A 350 0.49 -16.23 8.04
CA TYR A 350 1.24 -15.58 6.98
C TYR A 350 2.21 -14.57 7.56
N ASP A 351 3.27 -14.29 6.82
CA ASP A 351 4.22 -13.22 7.12
C ASP A 351 4.33 -12.28 5.92
N ASP A 352 4.38 -10.98 6.20
CA ASP A 352 4.49 -9.90 5.21
C ASP A 352 5.87 -9.25 5.23
N PHE A 353 6.47 -9.14 4.05
CA PHE A 353 7.79 -8.54 3.86
C PHE A 353 7.75 -7.48 2.77
N VAL A 354 8.38 -6.34 3.01
CA VAL A 354 8.72 -5.40 1.93
C VAL A 354 10.12 -5.75 1.43
N VAL A 355 10.24 -5.95 0.13
CA VAL A 355 11.48 -6.36 -0.54
C VAL A 355 11.85 -5.30 -1.58
N ASP A 356 13.10 -4.83 -1.52
CA ASP A 356 13.69 -4.01 -2.57
C ASP A 356 14.21 -4.90 -3.70
N SER A 357 13.74 -4.67 -4.94
CA SER A 357 14.29 -5.39 -6.09
C SER A 357 15.79 -5.13 -6.22
N ASP A 358 16.55 -6.21 -6.36
CA ASP A 358 18.00 -6.18 -6.62
C ASP A 358 18.36 -5.77 -8.08
N ASN A 359 17.36 -5.36 -8.87
CA ASN A 359 17.43 -5.07 -10.31
C ASN A 359 17.75 -6.26 -11.23
N SER A 360 17.79 -7.49 -10.72
CA SER A 360 17.95 -8.70 -11.55
C SER A 360 16.72 -8.91 -12.47
N GLY A 361 15.55 -8.49 -12.00
CA GLY A 361 14.25 -8.78 -12.62
C GLY A 361 13.59 -10.03 -12.05
N PHE A 362 14.19 -10.63 -11.02
CA PHE A 362 13.68 -11.80 -10.34
C PHE A 362 13.61 -11.56 -8.83
N LEU A 363 12.68 -12.23 -8.17
CA LEU A 363 12.58 -12.33 -6.72
C LEU A 363 12.59 -13.80 -6.33
N ASN A 364 13.52 -14.19 -5.45
CA ASN A 364 13.69 -15.55 -5.00
C ASN A 364 13.10 -15.75 -3.61
N ILE A 365 12.24 -16.76 -3.48
CA ILE A 365 11.77 -17.25 -2.18
C ILE A 365 12.33 -18.65 -2.02
N THR A 366 12.97 -18.91 -0.89
CA THR A 366 13.64 -20.17 -0.64
C THR A 366 13.27 -20.71 0.73
N VAL A 367 12.98 -22.00 0.84
CA VAL A 367 12.83 -22.68 2.13
C VAL A 367 13.85 -23.81 2.24
N GLY A 368 14.43 -23.99 3.42
CA GLY A 368 15.50 -24.96 3.67
C GLY A 368 15.39 -25.61 5.05
N PRO A 369 15.81 -26.87 5.18
CA PRO A 369 15.71 -27.59 6.44
C PRO A 369 16.71 -27.04 7.44
N ARG A 370 16.40 -27.20 8.73
CA ARG A 370 17.36 -26.94 9.80
C ARG A 370 17.84 -28.24 10.42
N SER A 371 19.13 -28.28 10.78
CA SER A 371 19.75 -29.42 11.44
C SER A 371 19.28 -29.63 12.88
N ASP A 372 18.74 -28.59 13.53
CA ASP A 372 18.16 -28.64 14.87
C ASP A 372 16.67 -29.03 14.86
N SER A 373 16.06 -29.19 13.69
CA SER A 373 14.69 -29.70 13.55
C SER A 373 14.64 -31.21 13.70
N ARG A 374 13.67 -31.74 14.46
CA ARG A 374 13.45 -33.20 14.57
C ARG A 374 12.97 -33.82 13.25
N ASN A 375 12.30 -33.01 12.43
CA ASN A 375 11.90 -33.36 11.08
C ASN A 375 12.59 -32.37 10.12
N PRO A 376 13.74 -32.75 9.52
CA PRO A 376 14.53 -31.85 8.68
C PRO A 376 13.91 -31.71 7.29
N THR A 377 12.69 -31.17 7.22
CA THR A 377 11.98 -30.79 6.01
C THR A 377 11.65 -29.29 6.06
N ALA A 378 11.17 -28.76 4.93
CA ALA A 378 10.68 -27.42 4.80
C ALA A 378 9.53 -27.42 3.79
N PHE A 379 8.58 -26.49 3.94
CA PHE A 379 7.40 -26.43 3.07
C PHE A 379 6.88 -25.00 2.92
N LEU A 380 6.02 -24.81 1.93
CA LEU A 380 5.30 -23.57 1.66
C LEU A 380 3.91 -23.89 1.10
N ASN A 381 2.88 -23.13 1.50
CA ASN A 381 1.49 -23.35 1.05
C ASN A 381 1.05 -22.34 0.00
N GLY A 382 1.56 -21.10 0.05
CA GLY A 382 1.17 -20.06 -0.89
C GLY A 382 2.10 -18.85 -0.87
N VAL A 383 2.05 -18.06 -1.93
CA VAL A 383 2.79 -16.79 -2.06
C VAL A 383 1.91 -15.76 -2.77
N GLU A 384 1.85 -14.54 -2.25
CA GLU A 384 1.37 -13.37 -2.98
C GLU A 384 2.52 -12.35 -3.12
N ILE A 385 2.69 -11.79 -4.31
CA ILE A 385 3.66 -10.73 -4.58
C ILE A 385 2.91 -9.55 -5.19
N MET A 386 3.07 -8.38 -4.58
CA MET A 386 2.41 -7.15 -4.99
C MET A 386 3.45 -6.03 -5.20
N GLU A 387 3.44 -5.38 -6.36
CA GLU A 387 4.30 -4.22 -6.66
C GLU A 387 3.75 -2.97 -5.97
N LEU A 388 4.61 -2.23 -5.26
CA LEU A 388 4.30 -0.89 -4.75
C LEU A 388 4.39 0.12 -5.91
N ILE A 389 3.27 0.74 -6.24
CA ILE A 389 3.19 1.73 -7.32
C ILE A 389 3.65 3.08 -6.81
N THR A 390 4.74 3.59 -7.38
CA THR A 390 5.30 4.92 -7.08
C THR A 390 5.06 5.95 -8.19
N ASP A 391 4.53 5.52 -9.34
CA ASP A 391 4.29 6.38 -10.49
C ASP A 391 3.08 7.32 -10.21
N LEU A 392 3.36 8.61 -10.13
CA LEU A 392 2.35 9.63 -9.85
C LEU A 392 1.51 9.94 -11.09
N GLY A 393 0.20 9.96 -10.90
CA GLY A 393 -0.77 10.35 -11.92
C GLY A 393 -0.73 11.83 -12.27
N SER A 394 -1.44 12.20 -13.33
CA SER A 394 -1.73 13.60 -13.59
C SER A 394 -2.56 14.19 -12.44
N SER A 395 -2.14 15.34 -11.92
CA SER A 395 -2.79 15.98 -10.77
C SER A 395 -4.32 16.08 -10.96
N PRO A 396 -5.14 15.75 -9.94
CA PRO A 396 -6.58 15.81 -10.02
C PRO A 396 -7.04 17.28 -10.04
N GLY A 397 -7.03 17.90 -11.22
CA GLY A 397 -7.43 19.28 -11.36
C GLY A 397 -7.54 19.70 -12.81
N GLY A 398 -8.77 19.71 -13.33
CA GLY A 398 -9.09 20.50 -14.51
C GLY A 398 -8.77 21.98 -14.27
N SER A 399 -8.02 22.57 -15.20
CA SER A 399 -7.83 24.01 -15.37
C SER A 399 -7.55 24.86 -14.12
N ASP A 400 -6.46 24.63 -13.39
CA ASP A 400 -5.83 25.76 -12.69
C ASP A 400 -4.86 26.43 -13.65
N SER A 401 -5.39 27.42 -14.38
CA SER A 401 -4.58 28.26 -15.25
C SER A 401 -3.41 28.87 -14.47
N PRO A 402 -2.22 29.06 -15.09
CA PRO A 402 -1.09 29.75 -14.48
C PRO A 402 -1.42 31.17 -13.98
N LYS A 403 -2.60 31.71 -14.33
CA LYS A 403 -3.13 33.00 -13.89
C LYS A 403 -3.41 33.06 -12.40
N ARG A 404 -3.88 31.99 -11.73
CA ARG A 404 -4.22 32.05 -10.29
C ARG A 404 -2.96 32.11 -9.41
N ARG A 405 -1.93 31.33 -9.77
CA ARG A 405 -0.61 31.39 -9.12
C ARG A 405 0.09 32.73 -9.37
N LEU A 406 -0.02 33.26 -10.59
CA LEU A 406 0.50 34.58 -10.94
C LEU A 406 -0.22 35.71 -10.20
N LEU A 407 -1.54 35.63 -10.03
CA LEU A 407 -2.33 36.62 -9.26
C LEU A 407 -1.98 36.62 -7.77
N ILE A 408 -1.72 35.45 -7.18
CA ILE A 408 -1.28 35.34 -5.77
C ILE A 408 0.14 35.91 -5.61
N ILE A 409 1.06 35.62 -6.54
CA ILE A 409 2.42 36.17 -6.52
C ILE A 409 2.39 37.70 -6.71
N ILE A 410 1.65 38.20 -7.69
CA ILE A 410 1.52 39.65 -7.93
C ILE A 410 0.87 40.34 -6.72
N GLY A 411 -0.20 39.76 -6.15
CA GLY A 411 -0.86 40.31 -4.97
C GLY A 411 0.07 40.40 -3.75
N SER A 412 0.92 39.39 -3.54
CA SER A 412 1.88 39.36 -2.43
C SER A 412 3.03 40.35 -2.61
N VAL A 413 3.58 40.48 -3.82
CA VAL A 413 4.65 41.45 -4.12
C VAL A 413 4.14 42.88 -4.02
N VAL A 414 2.96 43.17 -4.55
CA VAL A 414 2.36 44.51 -4.46
C VAL A 414 2.01 44.86 -3.01
N GLY A 415 1.44 43.92 -2.26
CA GLY A 415 1.16 44.11 -0.83
C GLY A 415 2.43 44.36 0.00
N GLY A 416 3.50 43.61 -0.26
CA GLY A 416 4.79 43.81 0.39
C GLY A 416 5.41 45.17 0.07
N LEU A 417 5.33 45.62 -1.19
CA LEU A 417 5.87 46.92 -1.61
C LEU A 417 5.15 48.10 -0.93
N ILE A 418 3.82 48.02 -0.83
CA ILE A 418 3.01 49.03 -0.14
C ILE A 418 3.37 49.10 1.35
N LEU A 419 3.55 47.95 2.00
CA LEU A 419 3.89 47.89 3.42
C LEU A 419 5.26 48.52 3.72
N VAL A 420 6.27 48.27 2.87
CA VAL A 420 7.60 48.90 2.98
C VAL A 420 7.51 50.41 2.78
N LEU A 421 6.72 50.88 1.82
CA LEU A 421 6.50 52.31 1.57
C LEU A 421 5.84 53.01 2.77
N VAL A 422 4.83 52.38 3.38
CA VAL A 422 4.18 52.91 4.59
C VAL A 422 5.16 52.97 5.76
N LEU A 423 5.98 51.93 5.96
CA LEU A 423 7.01 51.92 7.01
C LEU A 423 8.05 53.03 6.81
N LEU A 424 8.51 53.24 5.56
CA LEU A 424 9.43 54.33 5.24
C LEU A 424 8.82 55.71 5.51
N ILE A 425 7.53 55.92 5.17
CA ILE A 425 6.82 57.16 5.47
C ILE A 425 6.69 57.37 6.98
N VAL A 426 6.34 56.34 7.75
CA VAL A 426 6.24 56.42 9.22
C VAL A 426 7.59 56.75 9.85
N VAL A 427 8.67 56.12 9.40
CA VAL A 427 10.04 56.42 9.85
C VAL A 427 10.42 57.86 9.49
N PHE A 428 10.14 58.29 8.26
CA PHE A 428 10.45 59.65 7.81
C PHE A 428 9.65 60.71 8.60
N CYS A 429 8.37 60.46 8.86
CA CYS A 429 7.52 61.30 9.72
C CYS A 429 8.02 61.32 11.17
N GLY A 430 8.46 60.18 11.71
CA GLY A 430 9.05 60.06 13.05
C GLY A 430 10.36 60.84 13.18
N LEU A 431 11.22 60.78 12.16
CA LEU A 431 12.47 61.55 12.11
C LEU A 431 12.22 63.06 11.97
N LYS A 432 11.19 63.47 11.22
CA LYS A 432 10.80 64.88 11.07
C LYS A 432 10.25 65.46 12.38
N LYS A 433 9.48 64.68 13.15
CA LYS A 433 8.99 65.07 14.50
C LYS A 433 10.10 65.16 15.55
N ARG A 434 11.26 64.53 15.34
CA ARG A 434 12.42 64.62 16.25
C ARG A 434 13.26 65.89 16.06
N LYS A 435 12.99 66.69 15.01
CA LYS A 435 13.71 67.95 14.73
C LYS A 435 12.96 69.23 15.15
N SER A 436 11.89 69.14 15.93
CA SER A 436 11.25 70.32 16.53
C SER A 436 11.10 70.17 18.05
N LYS A 437 12.15 70.54 18.77
CA LYS A 437 11.99 71.09 20.13
C LYS A 437 12.71 72.45 20.16
N PRO A 438 12.02 73.56 20.44
CA PRO A 438 12.66 74.84 20.66
C PRO A 438 13.28 74.86 22.07
N VAL A 439 14.38 75.60 22.18
CA VAL A 439 15.12 75.91 23.40
C VAL A 439 14.31 76.91 24.23
N GLU A 440 14.08 76.63 25.51
CA GLU A 440 13.73 77.64 26.52
C GLU A 440 14.91 77.82 27.48
N ALA A 441 15.26 79.08 27.69
CA ALA A 441 16.31 79.58 28.56
C ALA A 441 15.68 80.41 29.70
N PHE A 442 16.20 80.27 30.93
CA PHE A 442 16.25 81.31 31.99
C PHE A 442 17.07 80.75 33.19
N ASP A 443 18.30 81.20 33.45
CA ASP A 443 18.74 82.26 34.42
C ASP A 443 18.44 81.91 35.90
N ARG A 444 19.30 81.98 36.93
CA ARG A 444 20.66 82.50 37.29
C ARG A 444 20.95 81.97 38.75
N PRO A 445 22.01 82.32 39.54
CA PRO A 445 23.27 83.02 39.26
C PRO A 445 24.57 82.42 39.90
N LEU A 446 25.71 82.77 39.27
CA LEU A 446 26.99 83.28 39.80
C LEU A 446 27.56 82.79 41.17
N ALA A 447 28.73 82.15 41.16
CA ALA A 447 29.91 82.57 41.95
C ALA A 447 31.21 81.76 41.63
N HIS A 448 32.21 82.53 41.19
CA HIS A 448 33.66 82.43 41.40
C HIS A 448 34.54 81.24 40.96
N LEU A 449 35.47 81.60 40.07
CA LEU A 449 36.68 80.91 39.64
C LEU A 449 37.73 80.75 40.75
N TYR A 450 38.48 79.65 40.68
CA TYR A 450 39.96 79.44 40.72
C TYR A 450 40.17 77.96 41.11
N GLY A 451 41.01 77.12 40.52
CA GLY A 451 42.00 77.17 39.45
C GLY A 451 42.69 75.77 39.40
N GLY A 452 43.63 75.59 38.48
CA GLY A 452 44.76 74.64 38.67
C GLY A 452 44.60 73.17 38.24
N SER A 453 45.18 72.87 37.07
CA SER A 453 46.10 71.76 36.74
C SER A 453 45.92 70.32 37.29
N THR A 454 45.90 69.37 36.33
CA THR A 454 46.62 68.08 36.21
C THR A 454 47.06 67.22 37.42
N TYR A 455 46.88 65.91 37.20
CA TYR A 455 47.66 64.73 37.65
C TYR A 455 47.21 63.92 38.89
N SER A 456 46.68 62.73 38.59
CA SER A 456 47.00 61.41 39.17
C SER A 456 46.68 61.03 40.63
N ARG A 457 46.26 59.75 40.72
CA ARG A 457 46.58 58.71 41.73
C ARG A 457 45.63 58.52 42.93
N THR A 458 45.01 57.33 42.89
CA THR A 458 44.79 56.36 43.98
C THR A 458 43.83 56.79 45.11
N THR A 459 43.01 55.91 45.69
CA THR A 459 43.41 54.64 46.31
C THR A 459 42.15 53.82 46.62
N ASP A 460 42.30 52.47 46.55
CA ASP A 460 41.92 51.50 47.59
C ASP A 460 40.45 51.47 48.08
N LYS A 461 39.74 50.36 48.21
CA LYS A 461 40.09 49.02 48.75
C LYS A 461 38.71 48.37 49.07
N THR A 462 38.43 47.07 49.16
CA THR A 462 39.17 45.81 49.09
C THR A 462 38.14 44.65 49.19
N VAL A 463 38.63 43.42 48.91
CA VAL A 463 38.37 42.16 49.68
C VAL A 463 37.03 41.45 49.37
N THR A 464 36.95 40.16 48.99
CA THR A 464 37.94 39.05 48.93
C THR A 464 37.34 37.80 48.26
N SER A 465 38.25 36.98 47.70
CA SER A 465 38.33 35.49 47.67
C SER A 465 37.25 34.61 46.98
N SER A 466 37.51 34.21 45.73
CA SER A 466 38.08 32.90 45.24
C SER A 466 38.15 31.66 46.18
N PRO A 467 38.57 30.44 45.73
CA PRO A 467 38.92 29.97 44.34
C PRO A 467 38.51 28.50 43.94
N ALA A 468 38.64 28.23 42.61
CA ALA A 468 39.28 27.10 41.87
C ALA A 468 38.95 25.61 42.19
N ALA A 469 39.13 24.60 41.32
CA ALA A 469 40.08 24.31 40.22
C ALA A 469 39.45 23.26 39.24
N ASP A 470 39.62 23.33 37.90
CA ASP A 470 40.70 22.77 37.02
C ASP A 470 40.80 21.22 37.06
N LEU A 471 41.19 20.42 36.04
CA LEU A 471 41.35 20.45 34.57
C LEU A 471 41.77 18.99 34.18
N THR A 472 41.39 18.51 32.98
CA THR A 472 42.11 17.55 32.08
C THR A 472 42.53 16.10 32.45
N LEU A 473 42.32 15.24 31.42
CA LEU A 473 43.12 14.11 30.88
C LEU A 473 43.77 13.07 31.82
N ALA A 474 43.32 11.82 31.66
CA ALA A 474 44.12 10.68 31.22
C ALA A 474 43.21 9.66 30.50
#